data_AF-A0A966IN02-F1
#
_entry.id   AF-A0A966IN02-F1
#
_cell.length_a   1.000
_cell.length_b   1.000
_cell.length_c   1.000
_cell.angle_alpha   90.00
_cell.angle_beta   90.00
_cell.angle_gamma   90.00
#
_symmetry.space_group_name_H-M   'P 1'
#
loop_
_entity.id
_entity.type
_entity.pdbx_description
1 polymer ?
#
loop_
_entity_poly.entity_id
_entity_poly.type
_entity_poly.pdbx_seq_one_letter_code
_entity_poly.pdbx_strand_id
1 'polypeptide(L)'
;MGWLRETAAKRRQPQAMWPEAKSAIVLGMNYGPDHNPMDNLAAVSAGNISVYARGRDYHDVVKGKLKQLAGQFAAKTGSAVKVFVDTAP
;
A
#
# COMPACT_ATOMS: atom_id res chain seq x y z
N MET A 1 -15.58 2.40 -10.73
CA MET A 1 -14.44 3.26 -10.28
C MET A 1 -14.81 4.75 -10.16
N GLY A 2 -16.07 5.12 -9.90
CA GLY A 2 -16.49 6.54 -9.79
C GLY A 2 -15.73 7.33 -8.71
N TRP A 3 -15.38 6.64 -7.62
CA TRP A 3 -14.59 7.17 -6.51
C TRP A 3 -13.24 7.77 -6.95
N LEU A 4 -12.59 7.27 -8.00
CA LEU A 4 -11.34 7.85 -8.51
C LEU A 4 -11.57 9.27 -9.02
N ARG A 5 -12.65 9.47 -9.81
CA ARG A 5 -13.01 10.76 -10.36
C ARG A 5 -13.47 11.73 -9.27
N GLU A 6 -14.30 11.26 -8.36
CA GLU A 6 -14.83 12.05 -7.24
C GLU A 6 -13.73 12.53 -6.28
N THR A 7 -12.70 11.72 -6.07
CA THR A 7 -11.59 12.05 -5.18
C THR A 7 -10.38 12.66 -5.88
N ALA A 8 -10.45 12.91 -7.19
CA ALA A 8 -9.32 13.39 -8.00
C ALA A 8 -8.60 14.60 -7.39
N ALA A 9 -9.34 15.56 -6.84
CA ALA A 9 -8.75 16.74 -6.19
C ALA A 9 -7.86 16.39 -4.99
N LYS A 10 -8.25 15.37 -4.21
CA LYS A 10 -7.50 14.87 -3.06
C LYS A 10 -6.26 14.07 -3.47
N ARG A 11 -6.33 13.37 -4.61
CA ARG A 11 -5.23 12.52 -5.13
C ARG A 11 -4.09 13.30 -5.79
N ARG A 12 -4.33 14.57 -6.16
CA ARG A 12 -3.38 15.38 -6.94
C ARG A 12 -2.11 15.74 -6.19
N GLN A 13 -2.19 15.97 -4.89
CA GLN A 13 -1.02 16.40 -4.09
C GLN A 13 -1.21 16.06 -2.60
N PRO A 14 -0.13 15.78 -1.85
CA PRO A 14 -0.21 15.45 -0.42
C PRO A 14 -0.92 16.52 0.42
N GLN A 15 -0.76 17.80 0.08
CA GLN A 15 -1.36 18.92 0.81
C GLN A 15 -2.89 18.92 0.73
N ALA A 16 -3.49 18.29 -0.28
CA ALA A 16 -4.94 18.12 -0.35
C ALA A 16 -5.48 17.14 0.70
N MET A 17 -4.60 16.31 1.28
CA MET A 17 -4.92 15.32 2.31
C MET A 17 -4.34 15.68 3.69
N TRP A 18 -3.33 16.55 3.72
CA TRP A 18 -2.70 17.05 4.93
C TRP A 18 -1.94 18.37 4.64
N PRO A 19 -2.49 19.54 5.00
CA PRO A 19 -1.94 20.84 4.61
C PRO A 19 -0.46 21.06 4.97
N GLU A 20 -0.02 20.52 6.10
CA GLU A 20 1.35 20.65 6.60
C GLU A 20 2.36 19.72 5.91
N ALA A 21 1.91 18.80 5.04
CA ALA A 21 2.77 17.84 4.38
C ALA A 21 3.88 18.51 3.55
N LYS A 22 5.14 18.13 3.83
CA LYS A 22 6.35 18.64 3.15
C LYS A 22 7.01 17.64 2.22
N SER A 23 6.84 16.34 2.49
CA SER A 23 7.50 15.25 1.76
C SER A 23 6.65 13.99 1.83
N ALA A 24 6.91 13.05 0.91
CA ALA A 24 6.35 11.71 0.90
C ALA A 24 7.49 10.68 0.81
N ILE A 25 7.42 9.64 1.64
CA ILE A 25 8.31 8.48 1.56
C ILE A 25 7.51 7.34 0.96
N VAL A 26 7.93 6.86 -0.22
CA VAL A 26 7.29 5.74 -0.92
C VAL A 26 8.10 4.48 -0.69
N LEU A 27 7.43 3.41 -0.27
CA LEU A 27 8.06 2.13 0.04
C LEU A 27 7.47 1.02 -0.82
N GLY A 28 8.31 0.06 -1.22
CA GLY A 28 7.90 -1.15 -1.92
C GLY A 28 8.15 -2.39 -1.06
N MET A 29 7.28 -3.38 -1.17
CA MET A 29 7.46 -4.70 -0.56
C MET A 29 7.29 -5.76 -1.63
N ASN A 30 8.28 -6.64 -1.77
CA ASN A 30 8.18 -7.77 -2.68
C ASN A 30 7.16 -8.78 -2.11
N TYR A 31 6.22 -9.21 -2.95
CA TYR A 31 5.20 -10.21 -2.64
C TYR A 31 5.26 -11.40 -3.62
N GLY A 32 6.27 -11.44 -4.49
CA GLY A 32 6.49 -12.56 -5.41
C GLY A 32 6.73 -13.86 -4.64
N PRO A 33 6.17 -14.99 -5.11
CA PRO A 33 6.39 -16.27 -4.46
C PRO A 33 7.79 -16.82 -4.80
N ASP A 34 8.23 -17.84 -4.06
CA ASP A 34 9.54 -18.49 -4.27
C ASP A 34 9.60 -19.40 -5.53
N HIS A 35 8.59 -19.32 -6.39
CA HIS A 35 8.48 -20.07 -7.65
C HIS A 35 7.96 -19.15 -8.76
N ASN A 36 7.97 -19.61 -10.01
CA ASN A 36 7.40 -18.85 -11.11
C ASN A 36 5.85 -18.91 -11.03
N PRO A 37 5.14 -17.80 -10.78
CA PRO A 37 3.69 -17.81 -10.62
C PRO A 37 2.92 -18.25 -11.88
N MET A 38 3.59 -18.26 -13.05
CA MET A 38 3.02 -18.74 -14.31
C MET A 38 2.89 -20.26 -14.36
N ASP A 39 3.64 -21.00 -13.53
CA ASP A 39 3.56 -22.47 -13.47
C ASP A 39 2.15 -22.93 -13.05
N ASN A 40 1.42 -22.10 -12.30
CA ASN A 40 0.03 -22.35 -11.91
C ASN A 40 -0.94 -22.45 -13.10
N LEU A 41 -0.59 -21.91 -14.27
CA LEU A 41 -1.45 -21.98 -15.46
C LEU A 41 -1.54 -23.39 -16.06
N ALA A 42 -0.60 -24.28 -15.70
CA ALA A 42 -0.67 -25.68 -16.11
C ALA A 42 -1.83 -26.45 -15.44
N ALA A 43 -2.31 -25.99 -14.29
CA ALA A 43 -3.40 -26.60 -13.54
C ALA A 43 -4.78 -26.17 -14.08
N VAL A 44 -5.15 -26.67 -15.27
CA VAL A 44 -6.37 -26.26 -15.99
C VAL A 44 -7.69 -26.62 -15.30
N SER A 45 -7.67 -27.49 -14.28
CA SER A 45 -8.84 -27.84 -13.48
C SER A 45 -9.15 -26.84 -12.36
N ALA A 46 -8.30 -25.83 -12.15
CA ALA A 46 -8.46 -24.82 -11.11
C ALA A 46 -8.31 -23.39 -11.66
N GLY A 47 -8.94 -22.42 -10.98
CA GLY A 47 -8.73 -21.01 -11.27
C GLY A 47 -7.41 -20.50 -10.71
N ASN A 48 -6.72 -19.62 -11.43
CA ASN A 48 -5.50 -18.96 -10.96
C ASN A 48 -5.83 -17.58 -10.36
N ILE A 49 -5.55 -17.40 -9.06
CA ILE A 49 -5.72 -16.13 -8.36
C ILE A 49 -4.41 -15.34 -8.45
N SER A 50 -4.52 -14.03 -8.73
CA SER A 50 -3.37 -13.13 -8.76
C SER A 50 -2.57 -13.16 -7.45
N VAL A 51 -1.25 -13.10 -7.55
CA VAL A 51 -0.34 -13.28 -6.40
C VAL A 51 -0.63 -12.29 -5.28
N TYR A 52 -0.97 -11.03 -5.59
CA TYR A 52 -1.23 -10.00 -4.57
C TYR A 52 -2.41 -10.32 -3.64
N ALA A 53 -3.33 -11.19 -4.10
CA ALA A 53 -4.53 -11.59 -3.36
C ALA A 53 -4.37 -12.96 -2.68
N ARG A 54 -3.15 -13.51 -2.64
CA ARG A 54 -2.85 -14.78 -1.95
C ARG A 54 -2.39 -14.50 -0.51
N GLY A 55 -2.87 -15.29 0.43
CA GLY A 55 -2.44 -15.21 1.83
C GLY A 55 -3.13 -14.09 2.60
N ARG A 56 -2.37 -13.44 3.51
CA ARG A 56 -2.92 -12.37 4.36
C ARG A 56 -3.16 -11.10 3.53
N ASP A 57 -4.22 -10.37 3.87
CA ASP A 57 -4.51 -9.08 3.25
C ASP A 57 -3.33 -8.12 3.40
N TYR A 58 -2.82 -7.64 2.27
CA TYR A 58 -1.66 -6.75 2.23
C TYR A 58 -1.96 -5.42 2.95
N HIS A 59 -3.23 -4.99 3.03
CA HIS A 59 -3.60 -3.78 3.75
C HIS A 59 -3.17 -3.87 5.21
N ASP A 60 -3.43 -4.99 5.87
CA ASP A 60 -3.07 -5.19 7.28
C ASP A 60 -1.56 -5.30 7.46
N VAL A 61 -0.91 -6.09 6.60
CA VAL A 61 0.54 -6.34 6.67
C VAL A 61 1.33 -5.05 6.43
N VAL A 62 1.02 -4.34 5.34
CA VAL A 62 1.73 -3.11 4.95
C VAL A 62 1.40 -1.99 5.94
N LYS A 63 0.14 -1.79 6.33
CA LYS A 63 -0.23 -0.75 7.30
C LYS A 63 0.41 -0.96 8.66
N GLY A 64 0.50 -2.21 9.12
CA GLY A 64 1.21 -2.55 10.36
C GLY A 64 2.68 -2.14 10.32
N LYS A 65 3.38 -2.52 9.25
CA LYS A 65 4.80 -2.16 9.03
C LYS A 65 5.00 -0.65 8.89
N LEU A 66 4.11 0.04 8.17
CA LEU A 66 4.14 1.49 8.02
C LEU A 66 3.94 2.21 9.36
N LYS A 67 3.00 1.75 10.20
CA LYS A 67 2.80 2.32 11.54
C LYS A 67 4.03 2.14 12.42
N GLN A 68 4.67 0.98 12.38
CA GLN A 68 5.90 0.73 13.12
C GLN A 68 7.01 1.69 12.70
N LEU A 69 7.25 1.82 11.39
CA LEU A 69 8.25 2.76 10.85
C LEU A 69 7.92 4.21 11.19
N ALA A 70 6.66 4.63 10.98
CA ALA A 70 6.19 5.98 11.27
C ALA A 70 6.34 6.33 12.75
N GLY A 71 6.03 5.40 13.66
CA GLY A 71 6.22 5.57 15.09
C GLY A 71 7.68 5.78 15.47
N GLN A 72 8.58 4.95 14.91
CA GLN A 72 10.03 5.11 15.13
C GLN A 72 10.56 6.43 14.56
N PHE A 73 10.10 6.84 13.38
CA PHE A 73 10.47 8.11 12.77
C PHE A 73 10.01 9.30 13.62
N ALA A 74 8.73 9.32 14.00
CA ALA A 74 8.15 10.39 14.81
C ALA A 74 8.83 10.50 16.18
N ALA A 75 9.14 9.37 16.82
CA ALA A 75 9.85 9.35 18.11
C ALA A 75 11.27 9.95 18.01
N LYS A 76 11.96 9.79 16.87
CA LYS A 76 13.32 10.31 16.66
C LYS A 76 13.35 11.78 16.22
N THR A 77 12.38 12.20 15.42
CA THR A 77 12.41 13.53 14.76
C THR A 77 11.46 14.54 15.38
N GLY A 78 10.51 14.10 16.21
CA GLY A 78 9.40 14.93 16.70
C GLY A 78 8.41 15.32 15.59
N SER A 79 8.59 14.85 14.37
CA SER A 79 7.72 15.19 13.24
C SER A 79 6.45 14.34 13.26
N ALA A 80 5.31 14.96 12.99
CA ALA A 80 4.09 14.22 12.72
C ALA A 80 4.24 13.38 11.43
N VAL A 81 3.55 12.24 11.36
CA VAL A 81 3.54 11.35 10.19
C VAL A 81 2.14 10.83 9.95
N LYS A 82 1.73 10.76 8.68
CA LYS A 82 0.48 10.14 8.24
C LYS A 82 0.80 8.98 7.31
N VAL A 83 0.18 7.83 7.54
CA VAL A 83 0.41 6.59 6.79
C VAL A 83 -0.76 6.27 5.86
N PHE A 84 -0.45 5.77 4.66
CA PHE A 84 -1.44 5.40 3.66
C PHE A 84 -1.10 4.06 3.01
N VAL A 85 -2.14 3.28 2.67
CA VAL A 85 -2.07 2.08 1.83
C VAL A 85 -3.39 1.98 1.07
N ASP A 86 -3.31 1.87 -0.26
CA ASP A 86 -4.38 1.65 -1.28
C ASP A 86 -5.70 2.42 -1.14
N THR A 87 -6.43 2.18 -0.06
CA THR A 87 -7.71 2.77 0.34
C THR A 87 -7.74 4.30 0.44
N ALA A 88 -6.59 4.97 0.46
CA ALA A 88 -6.52 6.41 0.57
C ALA A 88 -6.78 7.13 -0.77
N PRO A 89 -7.40 8.33 -0.76
CA PRO A 89 -7.39 9.27 -1.88
C PRO A 89 -5.97 9.58 -2.37
#